data_AF-A0A840CXX0-F1
#
_entry.id   AF-A0A840CXX0-F1
#
_cell.length_a   1.000
_cell.length_b   1.000
_cell.length_c   1.000
_cell.angle_alpha   90.00
_cell.angle_beta   90.00
_cell.angle_gamma   90.00
#
_symmetry.space_group_name_H-M   'P 1'
#
loop_
_entity.id
_entity.type
_entity.pdbx_description
1 polymer ?
#
loop_
_entity_poly.entity_id
_entity_poly.type
_entity_poly.pdbx_seq_one_letter_code
_entity_poly.pdbx_strand_id
1 'polypeptide(L)'
;MKRFVVILQILLFSFPLFAQVDYLDPVRSVDKYPGELGEYYRNVFSLLHTGFQKKPYACFTVIPSFSPEYAMSVEKRNGRTCLISNTLSRTYWQADKKMVKVNNHSVVISPSLYQSLGLIFRLVTSQIQDMDGTAVGLDGTAYYVSSTDAQGHVMMGRKWMPQKEMLMGRLVLLCESAYLLSTGGNISEKTLAEEATALLKELQKRSKEQPNAHKRPIYMGIYTLGVQRSPNRKAVEKGPTFPRVTPERYVFEQVVYPKELLAKDIKGYVLCEFTIDKGGEILRPHILESTHPQFAEEVLRVVKQMPVWSPALAANQPLECNYILYAPFRVQDYKQRLLNGK
;
A
#
# COMPACT_ATOMS: atom_id res chain seq x y z
N MET A 1 -21.07 32.31 23.42
CA MET A 1 -19.65 31.86 23.39
C MET A 1 -19.46 30.34 23.45
N LYS A 2 -20.27 29.54 24.15
CA LYS A 2 -20.08 28.08 24.22
C LYS A 2 -20.45 27.27 22.95
N ARG A 3 -21.31 27.78 22.06
CA ARG A 3 -21.70 27.09 20.81
C ARG A 3 -20.71 27.24 19.65
N PHE A 4 -19.90 28.30 19.62
CA PHE A 4 -18.87 28.51 18.59
C PHE A 4 -17.60 27.70 18.85
N VAL A 5 -17.29 27.37 20.10
CA VAL A 5 -16.11 26.57 20.47
C VAL A 5 -16.25 25.10 20.08
N VAL A 6 -17.48 24.56 20.06
CA VAL A 6 -17.75 23.16 19.68
C VAL A 6 -17.62 22.94 18.16
N ILE A 7 -17.99 23.92 17.34
CA ILE A 7 -17.88 23.82 15.87
C ILE A 7 -16.40 23.89 15.42
N LEU A 8 -15.57 24.66 16.14
CA LEU A 8 -14.14 24.77 15.84
C LEU A 8 -13.34 23.50 16.26
N GLN A 9 -13.80 22.76 17.26
CA GLN A 9 -13.18 21.48 17.65
C GLN A 9 -13.52 20.32 16.71
N ILE A 10 -14.68 20.35 16.04
CA ILE A 10 -15.04 19.34 15.03
C ILE A 10 -14.25 19.56 13.72
N LEU A 11 -13.95 20.82 13.37
CA LEU A 11 -13.15 21.18 12.19
C LEU A 11 -11.63 20.92 12.36
N LEU A 12 -11.14 20.71 13.59
CA LEU A 12 -9.73 20.36 13.86
C LEU A 12 -9.48 18.85 13.89
N PHE A 13 -10.52 18.01 13.76
CA PHE A 13 -10.42 16.55 13.70
C PHE A 13 -10.87 15.94 12.36
N SER A 14 -11.24 16.76 11.37
CA SER A 14 -11.37 16.31 9.98
C SER A 14 -10.07 16.52 9.21
N PHE A 15 -8.97 15.93 9.72
CA PHE A 15 -7.92 15.53 8.80
C PHE A 15 -8.50 14.37 7.99
N PRO A 16 -8.60 14.45 6.65
CA PRO A 16 -8.81 13.25 5.87
C PRO A 16 -7.65 12.31 6.23
N LEU A 17 -7.97 11.23 6.95
CA LEU A 17 -7.02 10.16 7.20
C LEU A 17 -6.46 9.74 5.84
N PHE A 18 -5.13 9.88 5.74
CA PHE A 18 -4.22 9.48 4.68
C PHE A 18 -4.84 8.68 3.52
N ALA A 19 -4.63 9.20 2.31
CA ALA A 19 -4.99 8.60 1.02
C ALA A 19 -4.93 7.05 1.03
N GLN A 20 -6.06 6.40 1.34
CA GLN A 20 -6.16 4.96 1.18
C GLN A 20 -6.21 4.67 -0.32
N VAL A 21 -5.17 4.01 -0.83
CA VAL A 21 -5.19 3.50 -2.20
C VAL A 21 -6.14 2.30 -2.25
N ASP A 22 -6.98 2.23 -3.27
CA ASP A 22 -7.94 1.14 -3.45
C ASP A 22 -7.29 -0.14 -4.05
N TYR A 23 -6.00 -0.36 -3.78
CA TYR A 23 -5.23 -1.52 -4.20
C TYR A 23 -4.57 -2.18 -2.99
N LEU A 24 -4.12 -3.43 -3.12
CA LEU A 24 -3.30 -4.08 -2.08
C LEU A 24 -1.93 -3.40 -2.01
N ASP A 25 -1.42 -3.24 -0.81
CA ASP A 25 -0.07 -2.74 -0.57
C ASP A 25 0.93 -3.90 -0.76
N PRO A 26 2.16 -3.64 -1.21
CA PRO A 26 3.20 -4.66 -1.28
C PRO A 26 3.55 -5.19 0.11
N VAL A 27 3.79 -6.50 0.20
CA VAL A 27 4.33 -7.13 1.40
C VAL A 27 5.84 -7.12 1.34
N ARG A 28 6.49 -6.50 2.34
CA ARG A 28 7.92 -6.74 2.58
C ARG A 28 8.05 -8.21 2.96
N SER A 29 8.93 -8.93 2.27
CA SER A 29 9.17 -10.36 2.55
C SER A 29 9.32 -10.57 4.05
N VAL A 30 8.42 -11.38 4.61
CA VAL A 30 8.33 -11.66 6.04
C VAL A 30 9.66 -12.22 6.57
N ASP A 31 10.38 -12.95 5.72
CA ASP A 31 11.69 -13.53 6.00
C ASP A 31 12.80 -12.48 6.18
N LYS A 32 12.59 -11.26 5.68
CA LYS A 32 13.57 -10.16 5.76
C LYS A 32 13.47 -9.35 7.04
N TYR A 33 12.47 -9.58 7.89
CA TYR A 33 12.42 -8.92 9.20
C TYR A 33 13.44 -9.58 10.16
N PRO A 34 14.41 -8.81 10.68
CA PRO A 34 15.33 -9.31 11.68
C PRO A 34 14.63 -9.39 13.06
N GLY A 35 15.21 -10.21 13.95
CA GLY A 35 14.81 -10.28 15.35
C GLY A 35 13.44 -10.90 15.60
N GLU A 36 12.88 -10.59 16.76
CA GLU A 36 11.66 -11.20 17.31
C GLU A 36 10.43 -10.98 16.43
N LEU A 37 10.31 -9.81 15.79
CA LEU A 37 9.18 -9.50 14.92
C LEU A 37 9.16 -10.41 13.67
N GLY A 38 10.33 -10.68 13.09
CA GLY A 38 10.43 -11.62 11.97
C GLY A 38 10.13 -13.05 12.40
N GLU A 39 10.58 -13.46 13.58
CA GLU A 39 10.27 -14.78 14.14
C GLU A 39 8.76 -14.94 14.39
N TYR A 40 8.12 -13.91 14.96
CA TYR A 40 6.68 -13.85 15.19
C TYR A 40 5.91 -14.13 13.89
N TYR A 41 6.17 -13.35 12.84
CA TYR A 41 5.42 -13.52 11.59
C TYR A 41 5.69 -14.89 10.95
N ARG A 42 6.94 -15.37 10.90
CA ARG A 42 7.24 -16.69 10.34
C ARG A 42 6.48 -17.81 11.06
N ASN A 43 6.45 -17.77 12.39
CA ASN A 43 5.76 -18.78 13.18
C ASN A 43 4.23 -18.69 13.04
N VAL A 44 3.66 -17.49 13.08
CA VAL A 44 2.21 -17.27 12.90
C VAL A 44 1.76 -17.76 11.53
N PHE A 45 2.43 -17.35 10.45
CA PHE A 45 2.12 -17.81 9.09
C PHE A 45 2.30 -19.34 8.96
N SER A 46 3.38 -19.90 9.52
CA SER A 46 3.60 -21.35 9.50
C SER A 46 2.47 -22.12 10.18
N LEU A 47 2.01 -21.68 11.35
CA LEU A 47 0.92 -22.31 12.07
C LEU A 47 -0.40 -22.16 11.31
N LEU A 48 -0.74 -20.94 10.90
CA LEU A 48 -1.99 -20.64 10.22
C LEU A 48 -2.13 -21.28 8.84
N HIS A 49 -1.02 -21.52 8.14
CA HIS A 49 -1.04 -22.19 6.82
C HIS A 49 -0.89 -23.70 6.91
N THR A 50 -0.92 -24.27 8.13
CA THR A 50 -0.85 -25.73 8.32
C THR A 50 -2.01 -26.41 7.58
N GLY A 51 -1.65 -27.33 6.68
CA GLY A 51 -2.60 -28.08 5.86
C GLY A 51 -3.14 -27.32 4.64
N PHE A 52 -2.80 -26.04 4.44
CA PHE A 52 -3.15 -25.33 3.21
C PHE A 52 -2.28 -25.77 2.03
N GLN A 53 -2.78 -25.57 0.81
CA GLN A 53 -1.98 -25.73 -0.40
C GLN A 53 -0.87 -24.68 -0.44
N LYS A 54 0.36 -25.13 -0.75
CA LYS A 54 1.53 -24.24 -0.90
C LYS A 54 1.36 -23.21 -2.01
N LYS A 55 0.58 -23.53 -3.05
CA LYS A 55 0.19 -22.63 -4.14
C LYS A 55 -1.31 -22.38 -4.03
N PRO A 56 -1.74 -21.39 -3.24
CA PRO A 56 -3.15 -21.19 -2.96
C PRO A 56 -3.89 -20.68 -4.19
N TYR A 57 -5.12 -21.15 -4.39
CA TYR A 57 -6.05 -20.57 -5.36
C TYR A 57 -6.55 -19.20 -4.87
N ALA A 58 -6.94 -19.12 -3.59
CA ALA A 58 -7.17 -17.89 -2.85
C ALA A 58 -6.94 -18.17 -1.36
N CYS A 59 -6.07 -17.41 -0.71
CA CYS A 59 -5.84 -17.52 0.72
C CYS A 59 -5.72 -16.13 1.35
N PHE A 60 -6.40 -15.92 2.47
CA PHE A 60 -6.22 -14.72 3.28
C PHE A 60 -5.76 -15.07 4.69
N THR A 61 -5.03 -14.16 5.31
CA THR A 61 -4.54 -14.26 6.69
C THR A 61 -4.75 -12.94 7.39
N VAL A 62 -5.28 -12.98 8.60
CA VAL A 62 -5.63 -11.80 9.39
C VAL A 62 -4.82 -11.84 10.68
N ILE A 63 -4.10 -10.75 10.93
CA ILE A 63 -3.28 -10.54 12.13
C ILE A 63 -3.86 -9.33 12.87
N PRO A 64 -4.85 -9.56 13.77
CA PRO A 64 -5.40 -8.53 14.64
C PRO A 64 -4.50 -8.32 15.87
N SER A 65 -4.55 -7.12 16.46
CA SER A 65 -3.68 -6.75 17.60
C SER A 65 -4.13 -7.36 18.93
N PHE A 66 -5.43 -7.61 19.09
CA PHE A 66 -6.03 -7.93 20.39
C PHE A 66 -6.93 -9.17 20.37
N SER A 67 -6.88 -9.95 19.29
CA SER A 67 -7.59 -11.22 19.18
C SER A 67 -6.69 -12.27 18.53
N PRO A 68 -7.06 -13.56 18.57
CA PRO A 68 -6.26 -14.59 17.95
C PRO A 68 -6.20 -14.43 16.43
N GLU A 69 -5.01 -14.66 15.88
CA GLU A 69 -4.75 -14.64 14.45
C GLU A 69 -5.45 -15.80 13.75
N TYR A 70 -5.86 -15.59 12.50
CA TYR A 70 -6.59 -16.59 11.73
C TYR A 70 -6.29 -16.49 10.24
N ALA A 71 -6.53 -17.59 9.52
CA ALA A 71 -6.40 -17.64 8.07
C ALA A 71 -7.48 -18.52 7.46
N MET A 72 -7.73 -18.32 6.18
CA MET A 72 -8.63 -19.14 5.39
C MET A 72 -8.04 -19.38 3.99
N SER A 73 -8.26 -20.57 3.47
CA SER A 73 -7.90 -20.97 2.11
C SER A 73 -9.14 -21.48 1.38
N VAL A 74 -9.28 -21.08 0.12
CA VAL A 74 -10.28 -21.58 -0.82
C VAL A 74 -9.60 -22.67 -1.65
N GLU A 75 -10.00 -23.93 -1.45
CA GLU A 75 -9.32 -25.07 -2.05
C GLU A 75 -10.31 -26.06 -2.67
N LYS A 76 -9.77 -26.91 -3.56
CA LYS A 76 -10.45 -28.11 -4.02
C LYS A 76 -9.85 -29.32 -3.30
N ARG A 77 -10.64 -30.03 -2.50
CA ARG A 77 -10.25 -31.25 -1.80
C ARG A 77 -11.16 -32.40 -2.20
N ASN A 78 -10.57 -33.50 -2.68
CA ASN A 78 -11.31 -34.70 -3.10
C ASN A 78 -12.47 -34.38 -4.06
N GLY A 79 -12.23 -33.48 -5.02
CA GLY A 79 -13.23 -33.04 -6.00
C GLY A 79 -14.23 -31.99 -5.51
N ARG A 80 -14.32 -31.72 -4.19
CA ARG A 80 -15.23 -30.73 -3.60
C ARG A 80 -14.52 -29.39 -3.38
N THR A 81 -15.23 -28.30 -3.60
CA THR A 81 -14.78 -26.94 -3.32
C THR A 81 -15.06 -26.58 -1.87
N CYS A 82 -14.04 -26.19 -1.12
CA CYS A 82 -14.14 -25.96 0.31
C CYS A 82 -13.49 -24.63 0.72
N LEU A 83 -14.04 -24.03 1.77
CA LEU A 83 -13.32 -23.08 2.61
C LEU A 83 -12.69 -23.87 3.75
N ILE A 84 -11.38 -23.68 3.97
CA ILE A 84 -10.67 -24.26 5.10
C ILE A 84 -10.13 -23.10 5.92
N SER A 85 -10.44 -23.08 7.21
CA SER A 85 -9.97 -22.03 8.12
C SER A 85 -9.15 -22.59 9.26
N ASN A 86 -8.19 -21.79 9.69
CA ASN A 86 -7.31 -22.05 10.82
C ASN A 86 -7.36 -20.83 11.74
N THR A 87 -7.59 -21.06 13.03
CA THR A 87 -7.64 -20.01 14.07
C THR A 87 -6.67 -20.39 15.17
N LEU A 88 -5.80 -19.47 15.59
CA LEU A 88 -4.99 -19.71 16.76
C LEU A 88 -5.89 -19.71 18.01
N SER A 89 -5.61 -20.61 18.95
CA SER A 89 -6.37 -20.72 20.21
C SER A 89 -6.21 -19.52 21.16
N ARG A 90 -5.21 -18.67 20.91
CA ARG A 90 -4.85 -17.46 21.68
C ARG A 90 -3.93 -16.59 20.81
N THR A 91 -3.87 -15.29 21.11
CA THR A 91 -2.95 -14.36 20.42
C THR A 91 -1.51 -14.81 20.58
N TYR A 92 -0.82 -15.02 19.46
CA TYR A 92 0.51 -15.65 19.47
C TYR A 92 1.56 -14.78 20.18
N TRP A 93 1.46 -13.44 20.04
CA TRP A 93 2.43 -12.50 20.61
C TRP A 93 2.54 -12.58 22.13
N GLN A 94 1.43 -12.82 22.83
CA GLN A 94 1.36 -12.80 24.30
C GLN A 94 1.41 -14.19 24.92
N ALA A 95 1.35 -15.25 24.12
CA ALA A 95 1.22 -16.61 24.59
C ALA A 95 2.57 -17.28 24.83
N ASP A 96 2.62 -18.23 25.76
CA ASP A 96 3.62 -19.30 25.68
C ASP A 96 3.44 -20.06 24.36
N LYS A 97 4.45 -19.95 23.49
CA LYS A 97 4.47 -20.51 22.13
C LYS A 97 4.10 -22.00 22.12
N LYS A 98 4.45 -22.77 23.16
CA LYS A 98 4.17 -24.22 23.25
C LYS A 98 2.69 -24.53 23.51
N MET A 99 1.92 -23.56 24.00
CA MET A 99 0.50 -23.73 24.32
C MET A 99 -0.42 -23.31 23.18
N VAL A 100 0.12 -22.70 22.11
CA VAL A 100 -0.70 -22.23 20.98
C VAL A 100 -1.09 -23.43 20.10
N LYS A 101 -2.39 -23.72 20.08
CA LYS A 101 -3.01 -24.71 19.17
C LYS A 101 -3.65 -24.01 17.97
N VAL A 102 -3.77 -24.75 16.86
CA VAL A 102 -4.50 -24.35 15.66
C VAL A 102 -5.85 -25.08 15.64
N ASN A 103 -6.95 -24.33 15.66
CA ASN A 103 -8.30 -24.85 15.48
C ASN A 103 -8.63 -24.81 13.99
N ASN A 104 -8.92 -25.97 13.40
CA ASN A 104 -9.20 -26.10 11.97
C ASN A 104 -10.70 -26.38 11.72
N HIS A 105 -11.26 -25.69 10.73
CA HIS A 105 -12.61 -25.96 10.23
C HIS A 105 -12.60 -26.08 8.69
N SER A 106 -13.58 -26.80 8.16
CA SER A 106 -13.77 -26.93 6.71
C SER A 106 -15.25 -26.98 6.36
N VAL A 107 -15.67 -26.18 5.40
CA VAL A 107 -17.05 -26.13 4.88
C VAL A 107 -17.04 -26.26 3.37
N VAL A 108 -17.92 -27.11 2.83
CA VAL A 108 -18.13 -27.22 1.38
C VAL A 108 -18.94 -26.02 0.91
N ILE A 109 -18.51 -25.42 -0.21
CA ILE A 109 -19.15 -24.24 -0.82
C ILE A 109 -19.57 -24.51 -2.26
N SER A 110 -20.43 -23.66 -2.80
CA SER A 110 -20.84 -23.76 -4.19
C SER A 110 -19.67 -23.51 -5.17
N PRO A 111 -19.75 -24.07 -6.39
CA PRO A 111 -18.79 -23.76 -7.45
C PRO A 111 -18.74 -22.27 -7.82
N SER A 112 -19.87 -21.55 -7.71
CA SER A 112 -19.93 -20.12 -8.02
C SER A 112 -19.16 -19.28 -7.01
N LEU A 113 -19.35 -19.53 -5.71
CA LEU A 113 -18.58 -18.85 -4.66
C LEU A 113 -17.08 -19.15 -4.79
N TYR A 114 -16.72 -20.41 -5.02
CA TYR A 114 -15.34 -20.82 -5.27
C TYR A 114 -14.74 -20.04 -6.44
N GLN A 115 -15.42 -19.99 -7.59
CA GLN A 115 -14.94 -19.30 -8.77
C GLN A 115 -14.77 -17.79 -8.51
N SER A 116 -15.77 -17.13 -7.91
CA SER A 116 -15.73 -15.70 -7.62
C SER A 116 -14.58 -15.34 -6.69
N LEU A 117 -14.38 -16.07 -5.58
CA LEU A 117 -13.30 -15.80 -4.64
C LEU A 117 -11.92 -15.90 -5.31
N GLY A 118 -11.66 -16.96 -6.07
CA GLY A 118 -10.36 -17.09 -6.75
C GLY A 118 -10.12 -16.06 -7.84
N LEU A 119 -11.16 -15.70 -8.61
CA LEU A 119 -11.04 -14.64 -9.61
C LEU A 119 -10.77 -13.27 -8.98
N ILE A 120 -11.44 -12.95 -7.86
CA ILE A 120 -11.18 -11.73 -7.10
C ILE A 120 -9.73 -11.72 -6.62
N PHE A 121 -9.30 -12.79 -5.93
CA PHE A 121 -7.97 -12.85 -5.32
C PHE A 121 -6.88 -12.73 -6.37
N ARG A 122 -7.00 -13.47 -7.48
CA ARG A 122 -6.07 -13.38 -8.62
C ARG A 122 -6.02 -11.96 -9.20
N LEU A 123 -7.17 -11.32 -9.36
CA LEU A 123 -7.24 -9.96 -9.88
C LEU A 123 -6.55 -8.97 -8.92
N VAL A 124 -6.90 -8.97 -7.64
CA VAL A 124 -6.36 -8.00 -6.67
C VAL A 124 -4.87 -8.20 -6.40
N THR A 125 -4.38 -9.46 -6.36
CA THR A 125 -2.93 -9.70 -6.18
C THR A 125 -2.13 -9.43 -7.45
N SER A 126 -2.74 -9.46 -8.64
CA SER A 126 -2.09 -8.98 -9.87
C SER A 126 -1.99 -7.45 -9.95
N GLN A 127 -2.70 -6.73 -9.07
CA GLN A 127 -2.78 -5.28 -9.03
C GLN A 127 -2.25 -4.72 -7.71
N ILE A 128 -1.24 -5.37 -7.14
CA ILE A 128 -0.53 -4.81 -5.98
C ILE A 128 0.06 -3.46 -6.38
N GLN A 129 -0.20 -2.44 -5.57
CA GLN A 129 0.19 -1.06 -5.83
C GLN A 129 1.72 -0.95 -5.93
N ASP A 130 2.20 -0.32 -7.00
CA ASP A 130 3.57 0.15 -7.08
C ASP A 130 3.73 1.30 -6.10
N MET A 131 4.38 1.01 -4.98
CA MET A 131 4.46 1.91 -3.85
C MET A 131 5.88 1.86 -3.27
N ASP A 132 6.34 3.02 -2.85
CA ASP A 132 7.56 3.22 -2.07
C ASP A 132 7.20 3.61 -0.63
N GLY A 133 8.08 3.26 0.31
CA GLY A 133 7.79 3.37 1.73
C GLY A 133 6.84 2.27 2.24
N THR A 134 6.20 2.53 3.37
CA THR A 134 5.23 1.62 4.00
C THR A 134 4.11 2.41 4.65
N ALA A 135 2.87 2.15 4.24
CA ALA A 135 1.72 2.51 5.06
C ALA A 135 1.74 1.68 6.37
N VAL A 136 1.67 2.37 7.52
CA VAL A 136 1.42 1.76 8.82
C VAL A 136 -0.02 2.11 9.18
N GLY A 137 -0.86 1.10 9.40
CA GLY A 137 -2.20 1.31 9.92
C GLY A 137 -2.17 1.48 11.43
N LEU A 138 -3.08 2.29 11.96
CA LEU A 138 -3.22 2.57 13.39
C LEU A 138 -4.39 1.80 14.03
N ASP A 139 -5.11 1.02 13.23
CA ASP A 139 -6.33 0.28 13.58
C ASP A 139 -6.05 -1.11 14.18
N GLY A 140 -4.82 -1.58 14.05
CA GLY A 140 -4.33 -2.80 14.67
C GLY A 140 -4.72 -4.11 13.97
N THR A 141 -5.27 -4.10 12.74
CA THR A 141 -5.55 -5.35 12.01
C THR A 141 -4.93 -5.33 10.61
N ALA A 142 -4.02 -6.27 10.37
CA ALA A 142 -3.40 -6.46 9.06
C ALA A 142 -4.03 -7.66 8.34
N TYR A 143 -4.51 -7.42 7.12
CA TYR A 143 -5.02 -8.43 6.21
C TYR A 143 -3.97 -8.75 5.16
N TYR A 144 -3.68 -10.01 4.94
CA TYR A 144 -2.81 -10.51 3.90
C TYR A 144 -3.65 -11.32 2.93
N VAL A 145 -3.52 -11.05 1.64
CA VAL A 145 -4.28 -11.69 0.56
C VAL A 145 -3.28 -12.29 -0.41
N SER A 146 -3.43 -13.58 -0.69
CA SER A 146 -2.51 -14.33 -1.54
C SER A 146 -3.22 -15.19 -2.56
N SER A 147 -2.63 -15.29 -3.74
CA SER A 147 -3.08 -16.18 -4.81
C SER A 147 -1.91 -16.59 -5.70
N THR A 148 -2.11 -17.64 -6.48
CA THR A 148 -1.11 -18.09 -7.45
C THR A 148 -1.38 -17.46 -8.82
N ASP A 149 -0.38 -16.82 -9.41
CA ASP A 149 -0.46 -16.25 -10.75
C ASP A 149 -0.47 -17.34 -11.86
N ALA A 150 -0.60 -16.91 -13.12
CA ALA A 150 -0.62 -17.82 -14.25
C ALA A 150 0.72 -18.54 -14.49
N GLN A 151 1.82 -18.00 -13.97
CA GLN A 151 3.16 -18.54 -14.05
C GLN A 151 3.46 -19.51 -12.88
N GLY A 152 2.55 -19.61 -11.91
CA GLY A 152 2.70 -20.48 -10.75
C GLY A 152 3.46 -19.84 -9.59
N HIS A 153 3.68 -18.53 -9.59
CA HIS A 153 4.23 -17.78 -8.47
C HIS A 153 3.14 -17.38 -7.48
N VAL A 154 3.46 -17.44 -6.20
CA VAL A 154 2.56 -16.97 -5.14
C VAL A 154 2.73 -15.46 -5.00
N MET A 155 1.67 -14.73 -5.31
CA MET A 155 1.57 -13.29 -5.12
C MET A 155 0.90 -13.02 -3.79
N MET A 156 1.41 -12.06 -3.03
CA MET A 156 0.84 -11.66 -1.75
C MET A 156 0.86 -10.15 -1.59
N GLY A 157 -0.31 -9.59 -1.33
CA GLY A 157 -0.50 -8.19 -0.95
C GLY A 157 -1.03 -8.08 0.47
N ARG A 158 -0.89 -6.92 1.09
CA ARG A 158 -1.48 -6.62 2.39
C ARG A 158 -2.42 -5.44 2.34
N LYS A 159 -3.27 -5.32 3.34
CA LYS A 159 -4.07 -4.14 3.58
C LYS A 159 -4.35 -3.94 5.06
N TRP A 160 -4.47 -2.68 5.46
CA TRP A 160 -5.02 -2.24 6.73
C TRP A 160 -6.48 -1.84 6.52
N MET A 161 -7.36 -1.96 7.52
CA MET A 161 -8.82 -1.94 7.35
C MET A 161 -9.29 -0.74 6.49
N PRO A 162 -9.66 -0.98 5.21
CA PRO A 162 -10.00 0.10 4.30
C PRO A 162 -11.39 0.65 4.62
N GLN A 163 -11.67 1.88 4.17
CA GLN A 163 -13.02 2.42 4.15
C GLN A 163 -13.95 1.43 3.44
N LYS A 164 -15.08 1.09 4.06
CA LYS A 164 -15.97 0.00 3.63
C LYS A 164 -16.58 0.24 2.25
N GLU A 165 -16.65 1.51 1.85
CA GLU A 165 -17.13 1.99 0.56
C GLU A 165 -16.14 1.73 -0.58
N MET A 166 -14.84 1.55 -0.28
CA MET A 166 -13.80 1.21 -1.25
C MET A 166 -13.84 -0.28 -1.63
N LEU A 167 -13.34 -0.63 -2.82
CA LEU A 167 -13.33 -2.03 -3.27
C LEU A 167 -12.45 -2.93 -2.39
N MET A 168 -11.33 -2.41 -1.87
CA MET A 168 -10.53 -3.15 -0.88
C MET A 168 -11.27 -3.31 0.45
N GLY A 169 -12.10 -2.34 0.85
CA GLY A 169 -12.93 -2.45 2.05
C GLY A 169 -13.97 -3.56 1.89
N ARG A 170 -14.63 -3.62 0.73
CA ARG A 170 -15.53 -4.71 0.36
C ARG A 170 -14.82 -6.07 0.27
N LEU A 171 -13.58 -6.12 -0.22
CA LEU A 171 -12.76 -7.33 -0.22
C LEU A 171 -12.51 -7.84 1.20
N VAL A 172 -12.15 -6.96 2.14
CA VAL A 172 -11.93 -7.32 3.54
C VAL A 172 -13.21 -7.88 4.16
N LEU A 173 -14.34 -7.20 3.99
CA LEU A 173 -15.64 -7.67 4.48
C LEU A 173 -16.04 -9.02 3.89
N LEU A 174 -15.73 -9.25 2.60
CA LEU A 174 -15.97 -10.52 1.94
C LEU A 174 -15.12 -11.65 2.57
N CYS A 175 -13.85 -11.37 2.87
CA CYS A 175 -12.95 -12.33 3.52
C CYS A 175 -13.43 -12.67 4.94
N GLU A 176 -13.84 -11.67 5.72
CA GLU A 176 -14.39 -11.87 7.07
C GLU A 176 -15.70 -12.67 7.04
N SER A 177 -16.58 -12.38 6.09
CA SER A 177 -17.84 -13.13 5.92
C SER A 177 -17.59 -14.58 5.50
N ALA A 178 -16.62 -14.82 4.62
CA ALA A 178 -16.20 -16.18 4.24
C ALA A 178 -15.56 -16.93 5.41
N TYR A 179 -14.76 -16.25 6.23
CA TYR A 179 -14.24 -16.81 7.48
C TYR A 179 -15.37 -17.26 8.40
N LEU A 180 -16.32 -16.37 8.68
CA LEU A 180 -17.46 -16.66 9.55
C LEU A 180 -18.28 -17.84 9.03
N LEU A 181 -18.53 -17.91 7.71
CA LEU A 181 -19.18 -19.07 7.10
C LEU A 181 -18.39 -20.36 7.38
N SER A 182 -17.05 -20.33 7.23
CA SER A 182 -16.19 -21.51 7.41
C SER A 182 -16.16 -22.03 8.86
N THR A 183 -16.38 -21.16 9.84
CA THR A 183 -16.38 -21.50 11.27
C THR A 183 -17.79 -21.77 11.82
N GLY A 184 -18.81 -21.86 10.96
CA GLY A 184 -20.20 -22.14 11.37
C GLY A 184 -20.97 -20.91 11.88
N GLY A 185 -20.51 -19.70 11.56
CA GLY A 185 -21.24 -18.46 11.82
C GLY A 185 -22.51 -18.35 10.99
N ASN A 186 -23.44 -17.49 11.42
CA ASN A 186 -24.74 -17.29 10.77
C ASN A 186 -24.62 -16.42 9.50
N ILE A 187 -23.99 -16.96 8.46
CA ILE A 187 -23.81 -16.33 7.14
C ILE A 187 -24.47 -17.21 6.08
N SER A 188 -25.29 -16.59 5.23
CA SER A 188 -25.86 -17.25 4.05
C SER A 188 -24.81 -17.38 2.96
N GLU A 189 -24.46 -18.63 2.59
CA GLU A 189 -23.53 -18.91 1.50
C GLU A 189 -24.00 -18.31 0.17
N LYS A 190 -25.32 -18.34 -0.09
CA LYS A 190 -25.93 -17.71 -1.27
C LYS A 190 -25.66 -16.20 -1.30
N THR A 191 -25.91 -15.51 -0.18
CA THR A 191 -25.70 -14.07 -0.08
C THR A 191 -24.22 -13.72 -0.23
N LEU A 192 -23.33 -14.53 0.35
CA LEU A 192 -21.89 -14.37 0.19
C LEU A 192 -21.45 -14.53 -1.28
N ALA A 193 -22.03 -15.50 -2.00
CA ALA A 193 -21.77 -15.72 -3.42
C ALA A 193 -22.24 -14.55 -4.30
N GLU A 194 -23.41 -13.97 -3.99
CA GLU A 194 -23.95 -12.78 -4.66
C GLU A 194 -23.02 -11.57 -4.46
N GLU A 195 -22.58 -11.33 -3.22
CA GLU A 195 -21.64 -10.24 -2.90
C GLU A 195 -20.27 -10.43 -3.55
N ALA A 196 -19.72 -11.64 -3.56
CA ALA A 196 -18.47 -11.95 -4.26
C ALA A 196 -18.60 -11.64 -5.75
N THR A 197 -19.70 -12.04 -6.37
CA THR A 197 -19.96 -11.79 -7.80
C THR A 197 -20.08 -10.29 -8.09
N ALA A 198 -20.78 -9.55 -7.24
CA ALA A 198 -20.92 -8.09 -7.37
C ALA A 198 -19.56 -7.37 -7.21
N LEU A 199 -18.74 -7.77 -6.24
CA LEU A 199 -17.40 -7.22 -6.04
C LEU A 199 -16.48 -7.51 -7.24
N LEU A 200 -16.49 -8.75 -7.74
CA LEU A 200 -15.70 -9.14 -8.91
C LEU A 200 -16.02 -8.25 -10.12
N LYS A 201 -17.31 -7.99 -10.36
CA LYS A 201 -17.76 -7.13 -11.47
C LYS A 201 -17.22 -5.71 -11.35
N GLU A 202 -17.24 -5.11 -10.16
CA GLU A 202 -16.77 -3.74 -9.97
C GLU A 202 -15.24 -3.65 -10.05
N LEU A 203 -14.51 -4.65 -9.51
CA LEU A 203 -13.06 -4.75 -9.68
C LEU A 203 -12.65 -4.86 -11.15
N GLN A 204 -13.37 -5.68 -11.93
CA GLN A 204 -13.14 -5.81 -13.37
C GLN A 204 -13.44 -4.50 -14.12
N LYS A 205 -14.51 -3.81 -13.76
CA LYS A 205 -14.86 -2.50 -14.32
C LYS A 205 -13.76 -1.47 -14.06
N ARG A 206 -13.30 -1.32 -12.81
CA ARG A 206 -12.16 -0.43 -12.46
C ARG A 206 -10.92 -0.78 -13.27
N SER A 207 -10.62 -2.07 -13.43
CA SER A 207 -9.45 -2.54 -14.19
C SER A 207 -9.51 -2.14 -15.66
N LYS A 208 -10.72 -2.11 -16.25
CA LYS A 208 -10.93 -1.66 -17.64
C LYS A 208 -10.80 -0.15 -17.77
N GLU A 209 -11.36 0.60 -16.83
CA GLU A 209 -11.35 2.07 -16.86
C GLU A 209 -9.94 2.64 -16.54
N GLN A 210 -9.16 1.94 -15.72
CA GLN A 210 -7.88 2.41 -15.19
C GLN A 210 -6.79 1.31 -15.20
N PRO A 211 -6.39 0.78 -16.38
CA PRO A 211 -5.58 -0.44 -16.48
C PRO A 211 -4.19 -0.36 -15.84
N ASN A 212 -3.62 0.84 -15.72
CA ASN A 212 -2.27 1.04 -15.17
C ASN A 212 -2.26 1.96 -13.93
N ALA A 213 -3.41 2.23 -13.30
CA ALA A 213 -3.44 3.11 -12.12
C ALA A 213 -2.58 2.55 -10.96
N HIS A 214 -2.65 1.25 -10.69
CA HIS A 214 -1.81 0.57 -9.69
C HIS A 214 -0.31 0.58 -10.01
N LYS A 215 0.10 0.86 -11.24
CA LYS A 215 1.52 0.93 -11.63
C LYS A 215 2.13 2.30 -11.39
N ARG A 216 1.32 3.33 -11.11
CA ARG A 216 1.83 4.66 -10.82
C ARG A 216 2.52 4.64 -9.45
N PRO A 217 3.82 4.96 -9.35
CA PRO A 217 4.52 4.96 -8.08
C PRO A 217 3.89 5.94 -7.09
N ILE A 218 3.54 5.45 -5.89
CA ILE A 218 3.05 6.28 -4.79
C ILE A 218 4.02 6.19 -3.62
N TYR A 219 4.40 7.33 -3.06
CA TYR A 219 5.12 7.36 -1.80
C TYR A 219 4.13 7.32 -0.63
N MET A 220 4.32 6.37 0.28
CA MET A 220 3.60 6.28 1.56
C MET A 220 4.61 6.19 2.69
N GLY A 221 4.90 7.31 3.33
CA GLY A 221 5.76 7.36 4.50
C GLY A 221 5.44 8.57 5.39
N ILE A 222 6.36 8.89 6.29
CA ILE A 222 6.14 9.91 7.32
C ILE A 222 6.27 11.35 6.81
N TYR A 223 6.88 11.53 5.62
CA TYR A 223 7.10 12.85 5.04
C TYR A 223 5.91 13.27 4.17
N THR A 224 5.39 14.47 4.41
CA THR A 224 4.39 15.09 3.53
C THR A 224 5.08 15.61 2.27
N LEU A 225 4.68 15.15 1.09
CA LEU A 225 5.27 15.64 -0.17
C LEU A 225 4.83 17.08 -0.50
N GLY A 226 5.65 17.79 -1.26
CA GLY A 226 5.37 19.12 -1.77
C GLY A 226 5.72 20.23 -0.78
N VAL A 227 4.95 21.32 -0.83
CA VAL A 227 5.20 22.57 -0.10
C VAL A 227 5.04 22.36 1.40
N GLN A 228 6.08 22.68 2.15
CA GLN A 228 6.09 22.69 3.60
C GLN A 228 5.97 24.11 4.14
N ARG A 229 5.79 24.23 5.46
CA ARG A 229 5.75 25.54 6.13
C ARG A 229 7.07 26.29 5.96
N SER A 230 6.99 27.62 6.00
CA SER A 230 8.18 28.46 6.05
C SER A 230 9.02 28.12 7.29
N PRO A 231 10.36 28.12 7.22
CA PRO A 231 11.24 28.00 8.38
C PRO A 231 10.88 29.01 9.50
N ASN A 232 10.37 30.18 9.11
CA ASN A 232 9.93 31.25 10.01
C ASN A 232 8.50 31.06 10.55
N ARG A 233 7.90 29.86 10.39
CA ARG A 233 6.55 29.46 10.84
C ARG A 233 5.39 30.31 10.30
N LYS A 234 5.65 31.19 9.31
CA LYS A 234 4.58 31.90 8.59
C LYS A 234 3.78 30.92 7.73
N ALA A 235 2.47 31.07 7.74
CA ALA A 235 1.57 30.31 6.87
C ALA A 235 1.79 30.72 5.42
N VAL A 236 1.84 29.75 4.51
CA VAL A 236 1.92 29.97 3.08
C VAL A 236 0.48 30.15 2.57
N GLU A 237 0.15 31.34 2.09
CA GLU A 237 -1.17 31.63 1.50
C GLU A 237 -1.25 31.15 0.05
N LYS A 238 -0.16 31.35 -0.70
CA LYS A 238 0.00 30.86 -2.06
C LYS A 238 1.33 30.12 -2.18
N GLY A 239 1.27 28.85 -2.61
CA GLY A 239 2.45 28.02 -2.78
C GLY A 239 3.39 28.53 -3.89
N PRO A 240 4.67 28.11 -3.88
CA PRO A 240 5.58 28.37 -4.96
C PRO A 240 5.09 27.67 -6.23
N THR A 241 5.38 28.26 -7.40
CA THR A 241 5.01 27.68 -8.70
C THR A 241 6.25 27.34 -9.50
N PHE A 242 6.36 26.09 -9.93
CA PHE A 242 7.43 25.66 -10.82
C PHE A 242 7.14 26.11 -12.26
N PRO A 243 8.11 26.67 -13.01
CA PRO A 243 7.85 27.26 -14.33
C PRO A 243 7.63 26.24 -15.47
N ARG A 244 7.74 24.93 -15.19
CA ARG A 244 7.47 23.85 -16.16
C ARG A 244 6.22 23.06 -15.74
N VAL A 245 6.08 21.81 -16.19
CA VAL A 245 4.85 21.01 -15.97
C VAL A 245 4.62 20.72 -14.48
N THR A 246 5.46 19.87 -13.88
CA THR A 246 5.53 19.65 -12.43
C THR A 246 6.99 19.36 -12.06
N PRO A 247 7.42 19.65 -10.82
CA PRO A 247 8.78 19.36 -10.41
C PRO A 247 9.09 17.84 -10.44
N GLU A 248 8.13 16.97 -10.10
CA GLU A 248 8.28 15.51 -10.18
C GLU A 248 8.49 15.06 -11.62
N ARG A 249 7.71 15.60 -12.56
CA ARG A 249 7.84 15.27 -13.98
C ARG A 249 9.16 15.77 -14.54
N TYR A 250 9.58 16.98 -14.16
CA TYR A 250 10.89 17.49 -14.57
C TYR A 250 12.01 16.59 -14.06
N VAL A 251 11.97 16.18 -12.79
CA VAL A 251 12.98 15.24 -12.28
C VAL A 251 12.91 13.93 -13.02
N PHE A 252 11.73 13.35 -13.21
CA PHE A 252 11.55 12.15 -14.02
C PHE A 252 12.08 12.30 -15.44
N GLU A 253 12.07 13.49 -16.06
CA GLU A 253 12.61 13.71 -17.40
C GLU A 253 14.13 13.94 -17.40
N GLN A 254 14.69 14.53 -16.34
CA GLN A 254 16.10 14.92 -16.28
C GLN A 254 17.03 13.89 -15.61
N VAL A 255 16.50 12.97 -14.80
CA VAL A 255 17.34 11.96 -14.15
C VAL A 255 17.96 11.00 -15.15
N VAL A 256 19.18 10.58 -14.88
CA VAL A 256 19.92 9.55 -15.59
C VAL A 256 20.03 8.35 -14.67
N TYR A 257 19.53 7.20 -15.11
CA TYR A 257 19.62 5.98 -14.30
C TYR A 257 21.09 5.56 -14.19
N PRO A 258 21.63 5.35 -12.97
CA PRO A 258 22.97 4.82 -12.80
C PRO A 258 23.13 3.48 -13.54
N LYS A 259 24.12 3.39 -14.45
CA LYS A 259 24.27 2.27 -15.39
C LYS A 259 24.34 0.91 -14.68
N GLU A 260 25.03 0.83 -13.55
CA GLU A 260 25.17 -0.39 -12.77
C GLU A 260 23.85 -0.86 -12.16
N LEU A 261 23.03 0.07 -11.66
CA LEU A 261 21.73 -0.23 -11.08
C LEU A 261 20.72 -0.61 -12.16
N LEU A 262 20.77 0.08 -13.31
CA LEU A 262 19.96 -0.23 -14.47
C LEU A 262 20.24 -1.65 -14.99
N ALA A 263 21.51 -2.03 -15.09
CA ALA A 263 21.91 -3.36 -15.54
C ALA A 263 21.47 -4.48 -14.58
N LYS A 264 21.38 -4.17 -13.29
CA LYS A 264 20.96 -5.11 -12.22
C LYS A 264 19.44 -5.07 -11.92
N ASP A 265 18.67 -4.31 -12.69
CA ASP A 265 17.24 -4.05 -12.47
C ASP A 265 16.90 -3.55 -11.04
N ILE A 266 17.84 -2.82 -10.42
CA ILE A 266 17.68 -2.31 -9.06
C ILE A 266 16.78 -1.08 -9.12
N LYS A 267 15.57 -1.19 -8.59
CA LYS A 267 14.60 -0.08 -8.43
C LYS A 267 14.77 0.64 -7.08
N GLY A 268 14.15 1.82 -6.96
CA GLY A 268 14.20 2.57 -5.71
C GLY A 268 13.47 3.91 -5.76
N TYR A 269 13.77 4.76 -4.79
CA TYR A 269 13.31 6.15 -4.73
C TYR A 269 14.22 7.05 -3.91
N VAL A 270 13.97 8.35 -4.03
CA VAL A 270 14.61 9.41 -3.25
C VAL A 270 13.56 10.42 -2.79
N LEU A 271 13.70 10.89 -1.56
CA LEU A 271 13.07 12.09 -1.04
C LEU A 271 14.13 13.16 -0.84
N CYS A 272 13.98 14.28 -1.54
CA CYS A 272 14.87 15.43 -1.42
C CYS A 272 14.09 16.62 -0.85
N GLU A 273 14.58 17.21 0.23
CA GLU A 273 14.08 18.49 0.72
C GLU A 273 15.01 19.61 0.23
N PHE A 274 14.42 20.74 -0.14
CA PHE A 274 15.13 21.96 -0.45
C PHE A 274 14.30 23.18 -0.06
N THR A 275 14.96 24.32 0.08
CA THR A 275 14.31 25.60 0.33
C THR A 275 14.16 26.36 -1.00
N ILE A 276 12.99 26.94 -1.24
CA ILE A 276 12.76 27.92 -2.30
C ILE A 276 12.75 29.30 -1.64
N ASP A 277 13.71 30.14 -2.02
CA ASP A 277 13.87 31.47 -1.42
C ASP A 277 12.85 32.49 -1.97
N LYS A 278 12.99 33.75 -1.55
CA LYS A 278 12.10 34.84 -1.99
C LYS A 278 12.30 35.26 -3.45
N GLY A 279 13.45 34.93 -4.04
CA GLY A 279 13.73 35.12 -5.47
C GLY A 279 13.31 33.94 -6.33
N GLY A 280 12.97 32.80 -5.71
CA GLY A 280 12.63 31.56 -6.41
C GLY A 280 13.82 30.62 -6.61
N GLU A 281 15.00 30.97 -6.09
CA GLU A 281 16.20 30.15 -6.18
C GLU A 281 16.12 28.98 -5.20
N ILE A 282 16.72 27.86 -5.60
CA ILE A 282 16.80 26.67 -4.74
C ILE A 282 18.02 26.78 -3.84
N LEU A 283 17.80 26.66 -2.54
CA LEU A 283 18.81 26.65 -1.50
C LEU A 283 18.81 25.31 -0.74
N ARG A 284 19.99 24.91 -0.25
CA ARG A 284 20.19 23.81 0.70
C ARG A 284 19.50 22.47 0.33
N PRO A 285 19.62 21.98 -0.92
CA PRO A 285 19.08 20.67 -1.26
C PRO A 285 19.79 19.57 -0.48
N HIS A 286 19.02 18.72 0.20
CA HIS A 286 19.53 17.59 0.96
C HIS A 286 18.53 16.42 0.93
N ILE A 287 19.03 15.22 1.23
CA ILE A 287 18.27 13.98 1.10
C ILE A 287 17.68 13.59 2.45
N LEU A 288 16.36 13.42 2.50
CA LEU A 288 15.64 12.93 3.67
C LEU A 288 15.67 11.40 3.74
N GLU A 289 15.50 10.76 2.59
CA GLU A 289 15.43 9.30 2.48
C GLU A 289 15.87 8.87 1.07
N SER A 290 16.63 7.78 0.98
CA SER A 290 16.96 7.16 -0.29
C SER A 290 17.19 5.67 -0.14
N THR A 291 16.73 4.90 -1.11
CA THR A 291 17.00 3.46 -1.18
C THR A 291 18.41 3.13 -1.67
N HIS A 292 19.11 4.08 -2.30
CA HIS A 292 20.47 3.85 -2.81
C HIS A 292 21.27 5.17 -2.95
N PRO A 293 22.53 5.24 -2.49
CA PRO A 293 23.35 6.46 -2.57
C PRO A 293 23.47 7.06 -3.98
N GLN A 294 23.68 6.23 -5.01
CA GLN A 294 23.77 6.72 -6.40
C GLN A 294 22.46 7.35 -6.92
N PHE A 295 21.29 6.92 -6.42
CA PHE A 295 20.03 7.61 -6.76
C PHE A 295 19.98 8.98 -6.08
N ALA A 296 20.44 9.04 -4.82
CA ALA A 296 20.49 10.27 -4.04
C ALA A 296 21.37 11.33 -4.71
N GLU A 297 22.58 10.95 -5.15
CA GLU A 297 23.51 11.82 -5.88
C GLU A 297 22.89 12.38 -7.17
N GLU A 298 22.22 11.52 -7.93
CA GLU A 298 21.60 11.93 -9.20
C GLU A 298 20.44 12.92 -8.99
N VAL A 299 19.61 12.69 -7.98
CA VAL A 299 18.52 13.61 -7.66
C VAL A 299 19.06 14.95 -7.17
N LEU A 300 20.12 14.97 -6.37
CA LEU A 300 20.78 16.22 -5.95
C LEU A 300 21.32 16.99 -7.16
N ARG A 301 21.91 16.32 -8.15
CA ARG A 301 22.38 16.95 -9.40
C ARG A 301 21.23 17.63 -10.14
N VAL A 302 20.12 16.93 -10.32
CA VAL A 302 18.94 17.45 -11.04
C VAL A 302 18.27 18.60 -10.29
N VAL A 303 18.10 18.48 -8.96
CA VAL A 303 17.49 19.54 -8.14
C VAL A 303 18.32 20.83 -8.20
N LYS A 304 19.65 20.73 -8.15
CA LYS A 304 20.56 21.89 -8.27
C LYS A 304 20.49 22.58 -9.65
N GLN A 305 19.96 21.92 -10.66
CA GLN A 305 19.83 22.44 -12.03
C GLN A 305 18.41 22.90 -12.36
N MET A 306 17.49 22.84 -11.40
CA MET A 306 16.12 23.31 -11.59
C MET A 306 16.10 24.81 -11.94
N PRO A 307 15.18 25.24 -12.83
CA PRO A 307 14.98 26.65 -13.11
C PRO A 307 14.44 27.39 -11.88
N VAL A 308 14.61 28.71 -11.88
CA VAL A 308 14.05 29.62 -10.87
C VAL A 308 12.53 29.46 -10.78
N TRP A 309 12.02 29.35 -9.56
CA TRP A 309 10.59 29.20 -9.26
C TRP A 309 9.91 30.55 -9.11
N SER A 310 8.59 30.60 -9.23
CA SER A 310 7.83 31.68 -8.59
C SER A 310 7.80 31.39 -7.08
N PRO A 311 8.18 32.34 -6.21
CA PRO A 311 8.25 32.11 -4.78
C PRO A 311 6.85 31.91 -4.18
N ALA A 312 6.81 31.33 -2.97
CA ALA A 312 5.59 31.32 -2.18
C ALA A 312 5.23 32.74 -1.71
N LEU A 313 3.97 32.99 -1.37
CA LEU A 313 3.51 34.27 -0.85
C LEU A 313 2.83 34.12 0.51
N ALA A 314 3.01 35.15 1.34
CA ALA A 314 2.20 35.42 2.52
C ALA A 314 1.94 36.93 2.63
N ALA A 315 0.69 37.33 2.84
CA ALA A 315 0.26 38.72 2.79
C ALA A 315 0.76 39.45 1.52
N ASN A 316 0.68 38.79 0.36
CA ASN A 316 1.19 39.25 -0.94
C ASN A 316 2.70 39.55 -1.00
N GLN A 317 3.49 39.17 0.01
CA GLN A 317 4.94 39.32 0.01
C GLN A 317 5.63 37.97 -0.26
N PRO A 318 6.74 37.96 -1.03
CA PRO A 318 7.55 36.75 -1.22
C PRO A 318 8.00 36.14 0.10
N LEU A 319 7.79 34.83 0.21
CA LEU A 319 8.03 34.02 1.38
C LEU A 319 8.92 32.84 1.02
N GLU A 320 9.97 32.63 1.83
CA GLU A 320 10.78 31.43 1.79
C GLU A 320 9.99 30.23 2.32
N CYS A 321 10.02 29.11 1.60
CA CYS A 321 9.36 27.86 1.98
C CYS A 321 10.22 26.63 1.68
N ASN A 322 9.99 25.55 2.42
CA ASN A 322 10.61 24.27 2.11
C ASN A 322 9.71 23.47 1.15
N TYR A 323 10.31 22.60 0.35
CA TYR A 323 9.63 21.70 -0.57
C TYR A 323 10.25 20.30 -0.48
N ILE A 324 9.41 19.28 -0.34
CA ILE A 324 9.83 17.87 -0.33
C ILE A 324 9.44 17.22 -1.65
N LEU A 325 10.44 16.87 -2.45
CA LEU A 325 10.28 16.22 -3.75
C LEU A 325 10.46 14.70 -3.62
N TYR A 326 9.54 13.96 -4.23
CA TYR A 326 9.64 12.52 -4.42
C TYR A 326 10.10 12.18 -5.85
N ALA A 327 11.13 11.33 -5.95
CA ALA A 327 11.70 10.88 -7.21
C ALA A 327 11.77 9.34 -7.25
N PRO A 328 10.84 8.65 -7.93
CA PRO A 328 10.89 7.21 -8.10
C PRO A 328 11.89 6.81 -9.20
N PHE A 329 12.60 5.71 -8.96
CA PHE A 329 13.48 5.04 -9.91
C PHE A 329 12.87 3.70 -10.32
N ARG A 330 12.23 3.67 -11.49
CA ARG A 330 11.65 2.48 -12.12
C ARG A 330 12.34 2.20 -13.44
N VAL A 331 12.90 1.01 -13.59
CA VAL A 331 13.68 0.64 -14.79
C VAL A 331 12.83 0.64 -16.05
N GLN A 332 11.60 0.14 -15.96
CA GLN A 332 10.69 0.08 -17.12
C GLN A 332 10.28 1.47 -17.58
N ASP A 333 9.93 2.36 -16.65
CA ASP A 333 9.55 3.74 -16.97
C ASP A 333 10.74 4.50 -17.59
N TYR A 334 11.95 4.29 -17.08
CA TYR A 334 13.17 4.87 -17.64
C TYR A 334 13.45 4.37 -19.06
N LYS A 335 13.35 3.06 -19.30
CA LYS A 335 13.50 2.47 -20.65
C LYS A 335 12.45 3.02 -21.62
N GLN A 336 11.19 3.12 -21.21
CA GLN A 336 10.13 3.71 -22.03
C GLN A 336 10.39 5.18 -22.35
N ARG A 337 10.90 5.96 -21.39
CA ARG A 337 11.27 7.36 -21.62
C ARG A 337 12.32 7.49 -22.73
N LEU A 338 13.38 6.66 -22.68
CA LEU A 338 14.43 6.62 -23.69
C LEU A 338 13.89 6.24 -25.08
N LEU A 339 12.99 5.26 -25.15
CA LEU A 339 12.35 4.85 -26.41
C LEU A 339 11.51 5.97 -27.03
N ASN A 340 10.93 6.83 -26.20
CA ASN A 340 10.11 7.95 -26.63
C ASN A 340 10.94 9.19 -27.04
N GLY A 341 12.27 9.09 -27.07
CA GLY A 341 13.17 10.17 -27.53
C GLY A 341 13.17 11.41 -26.63
N LYS A 342 12.90 11.23 -25.32
CA LYS A 342 12.85 12.32 -24.33
C LYS A 342 13.99 12.28 -23.33
#